data_AF-A0A7S4F4I2-F1
#
_entry.id   AF-A0A7S4F4I2-F1
#
_cell.length_a   1.000
_cell.length_b   1.000
_cell.length_c   1.000
_cell.angle_alpha   90.00
_cell.angle_beta   90.00
_cell.angle_gamma   90.00
#
_symmetry.space_group_name_H-M   'P 1'
#
loop_
_entity.id
_entity.type
_entity.pdbx_description
1 polymer ?
#
loop_
_entity_poly.entity_id
_entity_poly.type
_entity_poly.pdbx_seq_one_letter_code
_entity_poly.pdbx_strand_id
1 'polypeptide(L)'
;HCHGRTIAMATQLIMLLLPLLARAMVAMAPPARLAPLADLQLRRATDGADVNVETLLSEQRRALLVLGTYPADFNMVEYLQKLRHYAPALREKGVERTLVTVNGSPESCLKLSTLLDLPEEIELFSDPSGAAGRAFGVSRGWLPDENLSPYLKLFGMLFGLGAGGTLPSVIAGYIGNPWGTADWIESALAQGQAAGRWPNTALKLDESGAVVSNSFDELPLVGSWGRRPLELVRAHTHHSPFTPFSAPL
;
A
#
# COMPACT_ATOMS: atom_id res chain seq x y z
N HIS A 1 45.82 -52.08 9.12
CA HIS A 1 44.38 -51.94 8.79
C HIS A 1 43.58 -50.97 9.68
N CYS A 2 44.06 -50.51 10.85
CA CYS A 2 43.28 -49.62 11.73
C CYS A 2 43.22 -48.13 11.33
N HIS A 3 44.14 -47.60 10.52
CA HIS A 3 44.15 -46.16 10.18
C HIS A 3 43.14 -45.74 9.10
N GLY A 4 42.67 -46.66 8.25
CA GLY A 4 41.75 -46.32 7.15
C GLY A 4 40.30 -46.08 7.61
N ARG A 5 39.89 -46.64 8.74
CA ARG A 5 38.50 -46.53 9.24
C ARG A 5 38.20 -45.16 9.87
N THR A 6 39.18 -44.53 10.51
CA THR A 6 39.00 -43.25 11.19
C THR A 6 38.83 -42.10 10.20
N ILE A 7 39.57 -42.14 9.08
CA ILE A 7 39.47 -41.13 8.02
C ILE A 7 38.12 -41.23 7.31
N ALA A 8 37.66 -42.44 7.00
CA ALA A 8 36.36 -42.67 6.34
C ALA A 8 35.15 -42.17 7.16
N MET A 9 35.18 -42.33 8.49
CA MET A 9 34.12 -41.83 9.36
C MET A 9 34.09 -40.30 9.44
N ALA A 10 35.26 -39.64 9.50
CA ALA A 10 35.34 -38.19 9.51
C ALA A 10 34.81 -37.58 8.19
N THR A 11 35.08 -38.21 7.05
CA THR A 11 34.57 -37.74 5.75
C THR A 11 33.05 -37.88 5.64
N GLN A 12 32.47 -38.98 6.14
CA GLN A 12 31.01 -39.17 6.14
C GLN A 12 30.30 -38.15 7.05
N LEU A 13 30.86 -37.84 8.22
CA LEU A 13 30.28 -36.87 9.15
C LEU A 13 30.31 -35.44 8.57
N ILE A 14 31.41 -35.06 7.90
CA ILE A 14 31.52 -33.76 7.21
C ILE A 14 30.52 -33.67 6.06
N MET A 15 30.34 -34.73 5.26
CA MET A 15 29.36 -34.75 4.17
C MET A 15 27.90 -34.68 4.65
N LEU A 16 27.59 -35.20 5.84
CA LEU A 16 26.26 -35.10 6.44
C LEU A 16 25.99 -33.73 7.09
N LEU A 17 27.02 -33.08 7.63
CA LEU A 17 26.90 -31.76 8.26
C LEU A 17 26.89 -30.60 7.26
N LEU A 18 27.56 -30.74 6.11
CA LEU A 18 27.61 -29.70 5.08
C LEU A 18 26.23 -29.23 4.57
N PRO A 19 25.27 -30.11 4.22
CA PRO A 19 23.94 -29.69 3.77
C PRO A 19 23.07 -29.11 4.90
N LEU A 20 23.31 -29.51 6.16
CA LEU A 20 22.67 -28.94 7.35
C LEU A 20 23.16 -27.51 7.63
N LEU A 21 24.47 -27.28 7.53
CA LEU A 21 25.07 -25.95 7.61
C LEU A 21 24.67 -25.05 6.44
N ALA A 22 24.61 -25.59 5.22
CA ALA A 22 24.14 -24.84 4.05
C ALA A 22 22.66 -24.45 4.16
N ARG A 23 21.80 -25.34 4.69
CA ARG A 23 20.40 -25.00 4.99
C ARG A 23 20.24 -23.99 6.12
N ALA A 24 21.11 -24.03 7.12
CA ALA A 24 21.11 -23.05 8.21
C ALA A 24 21.58 -21.65 7.74
N MET A 25 22.54 -21.57 6.81
CA MET A 25 23.00 -20.28 6.28
C MET A 25 22.03 -19.65 5.27
N VAL A 26 21.28 -20.44 4.51
CA VAL A 26 20.23 -19.92 3.60
C VAL A 26 19.04 -19.31 4.38
N ALA A 27 18.86 -19.69 5.65
CA ALA A 27 17.79 -19.15 6.50
C ALA A 27 18.11 -17.77 7.11
N MET A 28 19.32 -17.23 6.93
CA MET A 28 19.73 -15.96 7.55
C MET A 28 19.90 -14.79 6.58
N ALA A 29 19.87 -15.03 5.27
CA ALA A 29 19.87 -13.94 4.31
C ALA A 29 18.43 -13.44 4.13
N PRO A 30 18.13 -12.15 4.37
CA PRO A 30 16.84 -11.59 4.03
C PRO A 30 16.58 -11.87 2.54
N PRO A 31 15.33 -12.19 2.14
CA PRO A 31 15.03 -12.46 0.75
C PRO A 31 15.56 -11.27 -0.08
N ALA A 32 16.35 -11.54 -1.13
CA ALA A 32 17.11 -10.54 -1.88
C ALA A 32 16.30 -9.31 -2.38
N ARG A 33 14.96 -9.37 -2.30
CA ARG A 33 14.02 -8.30 -2.63
C ARG A 33 13.84 -7.25 -1.53
N LEU A 34 14.24 -7.51 -0.28
CA LEU A 34 14.12 -6.58 0.85
C LEU A 34 15.43 -5.91 1.24
N ALA A 35 16.56 -6.39 0.71
CA ALA A 35 17.88 -5.81 0.97
C ALA A 35 17.93 -4.27 0.80
N PRO A 36 17.22 -3.63 -0.15
CA PRO A 36 17.23 -2.17 -0.23
C PRO A 36 16.57 -1.46 0.97
N LEU A 37 15.76 -2.15 1.77
CA LEU A 37 15.08 -1.59 2.94
C LEU A 37 15.81 -1.88 4.26
N ALA A 38 16.92 -2.62 4.23
CA ALA A 38 17.59 -3.17 5.42
C ALA A 38 17.98 -2.12 6.46
N ASP A 39 18.42 -0.94 6.02
CA ASP A 39 18.91 0.12 6.91
C ASP A 39 17.87 1.23 7.17
N LEU A 40 16.64 1.08 6.68
CA LEU A 40 15.62 2.12 6.79
C LEU A 40 14.83 2.00 8.08
N GLN A 41 14.97 3.05 8.91
CA GLN A 41 14.13 3.29 10.07
C GLN A 41 12.97 4.18 9.66
N LEU A 42 11.75 3.68 9.84
CA LEU A 42 10.54 4.46 9.62
C LEU A 42 9.80 4.69 10.93
N ARG A 43 9.27 5.89 11.10
CA ARG A 43 8.52 6.25 12.30
C ARG A 43 7.07 5.82 12.17
N ARG A 44 6.60 4.92 13.02
CA ARG A 44 5.19 4.52 13.06
C ARG A 44 4.33 5.70 13.54
N ALA A 45 3.23 5.95 12.84
CA ALA A 45 2.39 7.12 13.06
C ALA A 45 1.60 7.07 14.39
N THR A 46 1.26 5.86 14.86
CA THR A 46 0.38 5.66 16.03
C THR A 46 1.08 5.90 17.36
N ASP A 47 2.30 5.40 17.53
CA ASP A 47 3.07 5.44 18.78
C ASP A 47 4.38 6.25 18.68
N GLY A 48 4.76 6.65 17.46
CA GLY A 48 6.02 7.34 17.21
C GLY A 48 7.26 6.45 17.35
N ALA A 49 7.11 5.13 17.42
CA ALA A 49 8.23 4.21 17.46
C ALA A 49 8.97 4.22 16.13
N ASP A 50 10.29 4.27 16.17
CA ASP A 50 11.12 4.07 14.98
C ASP A 50 11.31 2.56 14.78
N VAL A 51 10.97 2.08 13.59
CA VAL A 51 10.95 0.65 13.28
C VAL A 51 11.69 0.36 12.01
N ASN A 52 12.49 -0.71 12.05
CA ASN A 52 13.14 -1.27 10.89
C ASN A 52 12.15 -2.11 10.08
N VAL A 53 11.87 -1.68 8.84
CA VAL A 53 10.86 -2.32 7.98
C VAL A 53 11.27 -3.73 7.56
N GLU A 54 12.56 -3.96 7.32
CA GLU A 54 13.06 -5.29 6.97
C GLU A 54 12.83 -6.28 8.12
N THR A 55 13.08 -5.86 9.35
CA THR A 55 12.84 -6.67 10.55
C THR A 55 11.36 -7.04 10.65
N LEU A 56 10.47 -6.05 10.48
CA LEU A 56 9.02 -6.30 10.48
C LEU A 56 8.59 -7.26 9.38
N LEU A 57 9.17 -7.17 8.18
CA LEU A 57 8.80 -8.05 7.07
C LEU A 57 9.39 -9.46 7.21
N SER A 58 10.53 -9.59 7.90
CA SER A 58 11.23 -10.87 8.11
C SER A 58 10.63 -11.69 9.25
N GLU A 59 10.06 -11.04 10.26
CA GLU A 59 9.41 -11.70 11.41
C GLU A 59 8.03 -12.30 11.06
N GLN A 60 7.44 -11.90 9.94
CA GLN A 60 6.05 -12.20 9.60
C GLN A 60 5.97 -13.31 8.55
N ARG A 61 4.96 -14.19 8.67
CA ARG A 61 4.76 -15.24 7.67
C ARG A 61 4.34 -14.68 6.33
N ARG A 62 3.49 -13.65 6.33
CA ARG A 62 3.01 -12.95 5.14
C ARG A 62 2.51 -11.56 5.51
N ALA A 63 3.26 -10.55 5.08
CA ALA A 63 2.91 -9.14 5.24
C ALA A 63 2.72 -8.48 3.87
N LEU A 64 1.90 -7.43 3.84
CA LEU A 64 1.74 -6.53 2.69
C LEU A 64 2.49 -5.23 2.98
N LEU A 65 3.44 -4.85 2.13
CA LEU A 65 4.07 -3.53 2.15
C LEU A 65 3.47 -2.66 1.05
N VAL A 66 3.03 -1.45 1.42
CA VAL A 66 2.51 -0.43 0.52
C VAL A 66 3.39 0.80 0.62
N LEU A 67 3.92 1.24 -0.51
CA LEU A 67 4.74 2.46 -0.61
C LEU A 67 3.88 3.56 -1.23
N GLY A 68 3.30 4.38 -0.37
CA GLY A 68 2.34 5.43 -0.68
C GLY A 68 2.97 6.78 -1.00
N THR A 69 2.15 7.69 -1.54
CA THR A 69 2.53 9.08 -1.85
C THR A 69 2.30 9.98 -0.64
N TYR A 70 1.45 10.99 -0.72
CA TYR A 70 1.25 11.99 0.34
C TYR A 70 -0.05 11.74 1.11
N PRO A 71 -0.14 12.13 2.40
CA PRO A 71 -1.34 11.85 3.21
C PRO A 71 -2.63 12.50 2.69
N ALA A 72 -2.52 13.60 1.94
CA ALA A 72 -3.65 14.33 1.37
C ALA A 72 -3.84 14.07 -0.13
N ASP A 73 -3.11 13.11 -0.71
CA ASP A 73 -3.31 12.71 -2.11
C ASP A 73 -4.57 11.85 -2.22
N PHE A 74 -5.45 12.17 -3.17
CA PHE A 74 -6.70 11.41 -3.41
C PHE A 74 -6.40 9.93 -3.64
N ASN A 75 -5.34 9.61 -4.40
CA ASN A 75 -4.95 8.23 -4.64
C ASN A 75 -4.63 7.48 -3.34
N MET A 76 -3.92 8.13 -2.41
CA MET A 76 -3.55 7.53 -1.13
C MET A 76 -4.77 7.33 -0.24
N VAL A 77 -5.66 8.34 -0.17
CA VAL A 77 -6.91 8.27 0.60
C VAL A 77 -7.80 7.15 0.08
N GLU A 78 -8.04 7.07 -1.24
CA GLU A 78 -8.84 6.01 -1.85
C GLU A 78 -8.21 4.63 -1.66
N TYR A 79 -6.88 4.52 -1.80
CA TYR A 79 -6.19 3.25 -1.62
C TYR A 79 -6.31 2.73 -0.18
N LEU A 80 -6.20 3.61 0.83
CA LEU A 80 -6.42 3.25 2.23
C LEU A 80 -7.87 2.87 2.53
N GLN A 81 -8.85 3.53 1.92
CA GLN A 81 -10.25 3.13 2.02
C GLN A 81 -10.48 1.73 1.43
N LYS A 82 -9.87 1.42 0.28
CA LYS A 82 -9.87 0.08 -0.32
C LYS A 82 -9.19 -0.94 0.60
N LEU A 83 -8.01 -0.63 1.13
CA LEU A 83 -7.30 -1.52 2.04
C LEU A 83 -8.14 -1.83 3.28
N ARG A 84 -8.73 -0.82 3.91
CA ARG A 84 -9.64 -1.01 5.05
C ARG A 84 -10.81 -1.91 4.70
N HIS A 85 -11.46 -1.68 3.56
CA HIS A 85 -12.58 -2.50 3.10
C HIS A 85 -12.17 -3.96 2.86
N TYR A 86 -11.02 -4.20 2.24
CA TYR A 86 -10.55 -5.54 1.88
C TYR A 86 -9.67 -6.20 2.95
N ALA A 87 -9.38 -5.54 4.08
CA ALA A 87 -8.55 -6.08 5.15
C ALA A 87 -9.03 -7.46 5.66
N PRO A 88 -10.34 -7.71 5.88
CA PRO A 88 -10.82 -9.03 6.26
C PRO A 88 -10.47 -10.12 5.23
N ALA A 89 -10.66 -9.83 3.94
CA ALA A 89 -10.37 -10.76 2.85
C ALA A 89 -8.85 -10.99 2.67
N LEU A 90 -8.01 -9.98 2.92
CA LEU A 90 -6.56 -10.13 2.94
C LEU A 90 -6.11 -11.04 4.09
N ARG A 91 -6.72 -10.90 5.27
CA ARG A 91 -6.46 -11.75 6.43
C ARG A 91 -6.87 -13.21 6.20
N GLU A 92 -8.02 -13.46 5.57
CA GLU A 92 -8.43 -14.81 5.16
C GLU A 92 -7.43 -15.45 4.19
N LYS A 93 -6.74 -14.65 3.38
CA LYS A 93 -5.64 -15.07 2.51
C LYS A 93 -4.29 -15.17 3.23
N GLY A 94 -4.29 -15.02 4.55
CA GLY A 94 -3.12 -15.14 5.42
C GLY A 94 -2.23 -13.91 5.47
N VAL A 95 -2.67 -12.73 5.03
CA VAL A 95 -1.93 -11.48 5.27
C VAL A 95 -2.13 -11.08 6.72
N GLU A 96 -1.08 -11.17 7.53
CA GLU A 96 -1.13 -10.93 8.98
C GLU A 96 -1.05 -9.44 9.32
N ARG A 97 -0.26 -8.67 8.54
CA ARG A 97 -0.05 -7.23 8.73
C ARG A 97 0.01 -6.51 7.40
N THR A 98 -0.51 -5.29 7.39
CA THR A 98 -0.40 -4.35 6.25
C THR A 98 0.39 -3.12 6.71
N LEU A 99 1.61 -2.98 6.19
CA LEU A 99 2.51 -1.87 6.47
C LEU A 99 2.37 -0.84 5.35
N VAL A 100 1.96 0.38 5.67
CA VAL A 100 1.77 1.46 4.71
C VAL A 100 2.74 2.59 5.01
N THR A 101 3.77 2.74 4.19
CA THR A 101 4.69 3.87 4.27
C THR A 101 4.13 5.03 3.46
N VAL A 102 4.03 6.22 4.04
CA VAL A 102 3.49 7.42 3.39
C VAL A 102 4.51 8.55 3.48
N ASN A 103 4.68 9.27 2.37
CA ASN A 103 5.55 10.44 2.25
C ASN A 103 4.94 11.67 2.95
N GLY A 104 4.80 11.61 4.26
CA GLY A 104 4.25 12.69 5.07
C GLY A 104 4.87 12.72 6.45
N SER A 105 4.60 13.79 7.20
CA SER A 105 5.01 13.89 8.61
C SER A 105 4.26 12.87 9.48
N PRO A 106 4.77 12.52 10.67
CA PRO A 106 4.07 11.62 11.60
C PRO A 106 2.67 12.10 11.94
N GLU A 107 2.49 13.40 12.19
CA GLU A 107 1.20 14.02 12.52
C GLU A 107 0.22 13.91 11.36
N SER A 108 0.70 14.10 10.13
CA SER A 108 -0.12 13.99 8.92
C SER A 108 -0.57 12.55 8.68
N CYS A 109 0.34 11.58 8.89
CA CYS A 109 0.02 10.16 8.78
C CYS A 109 -0.96 9.71 9.86
N LEU A 110 -0.78 10.18 11.10
CA LEU A 110 -1.71 9.90 12.19
C LEU A 110 -3.09 10.49 11.87
N LYS A 111 -3.15 11.74 11.41
CA LYS A 111 -4.40 12.38 11.01
C LYS A 111 -5.12 11.61 9.91
N LEU A 112 -4.38 11.12 8.90
CA LEU A 112 -4.93 10.27 7.85
C LEU A 112 -5.51 8.97 8.40
N SER A 113 -4.77 8.29 9.28
CA SER A 113 -5.23 7.05 9.94
C SER A 113 -6.52 7.28 10.72
N THR A 114 -6.59 8.36 11.50
CA THR A 114 -7.77 8.75 12.28
C THR A 114 -8.94 9.11 11.37
N LEU A 115 -8.72 9.89 10.31
CA LEU A 115 -9.78 10.26 9.38
C LEU A 115 -10.34 9.05 8.64
N LEU A 116 -9.58 7.99 8.44
CA LEU A 116 -10.04 6.81 7.71
C LEU A 116 -10.50 5.67 8.62
N ASP A 117 -10.50 5.87 9.94
CA ASP A 117 -10.75 4.85 10.96
C ASP A 117 -10.09 3.52 10.57
N LEU A 118 -8.78 3.59 10.28
CA LEU A 118 -8.01 2.42 9.87
C LEU A 118 -7.92 1.43 11.04
N PRO A 119 -8.12 0.13 10.78
CA PRO A 119 -8.00 -0.89 11.81
C PRO A 119 -6.52 -1.12 12.16
N GLU A 120 -6.25 -1.68 13.34
CA GLU A 120 -4.89 -1.81 13.89
C GLU A 120 -3.95 -2.67 13.02
N GLU A 121 -4.50 -3.60 12.23
CA GLU A 121 -3.72 -4.40 11.28
C GLU A 121 -3.15 -3.60 10.09
N ILE A 122 -3.62 -2.36 9.88
CA ILE A 122 -3.10 -1.42 8.88
C ILE A 122 -2.27 -0.37 9.60
N GLU A 123 -0.95 -0.54 9.58
CA GLU A 123 0.00 0.36 10.23
C GLU A 123 0.52 1.41 9.26
N LEU A 124 0.42 2.68 9.65
CA LEU A 124 1.01 3.79 8.89
C LEU A 124 2.39 4.12 9.41
N PHE A 125 3.33 4.27 8.49
CA PHE A 125 4.70 4.71 8.72
C PHE A 125 4.96 6.01 7.98
N SER A 126 5.57 6.96 8.68
CA SER A 126 5.95 8.28 8.15
C SER A 126 7.32 8.22 7.50
N ASP A 127 7.41 8.59 6.23
CA ASP A 127 8.65 8.77 5.46
C ASP A 127 8.67 10.11 4.72
N PRO A 128 8.84 11.26 5.40
CA PRO A 128 8.73 12.59 4.78
C PRO A 128 9.66 12.77 3.56
N SER A 129 10.75 12.00 3.50
CA SER A 129 11.74 12.07 2.45
C SER A 129 11.41 11.19 1.23
N GLY A 130 10.52 10.20 1.38
CA GLY A 130 10.29 9.12 0.41
C GLY A 130 11.51 8.22 0.19
N ALA A 131 12.30 7.98 1.24
CA ALA A 131 13.49 7.13 1.22
C ALA A 131 13.15 5.65 0.98
N ALA A 132 12.09 5.13 1.59
CA ALA A 132 11.65 3.74 1.40
C ALA A 132 11.27 3.48 -0.06
N GLY A 133 10.47 4.37 -0.65
CA GLY A 133 10.12 4.33 -2.07
C GLY A 133 11.36 4.35 -2.98
N ARG A 134 12.33 5.23 -2.70
CA ARG A 134 13.60 5.30 -3.44
C ARG A 134 14.36 4.00 -3.37
N ALA A 135 14.58 3.52 -2.15
CA ALA A 135 15.43 2.37 -1.93
C ALA A 135 14.81 1.13 -2.58
N PHE A 136 13.50 0.98 -2.50
CA PHE A 136 12.77 -0.11 -3.16
C PHE A 136 12.74 0.00 -4.71
N GLY A 137 13.13 1.14 -5.29
CA GLY A 137 13.12 1.35 -6.74
C GLY A 137 11.75 1.76 -7.30
N VAL A 138 10.86 2.33 -6.48
CA VAL A 138 9.60 2.91 -6.98
C VAL A 138 9.94 4.13 -7.85
N SER A 139 9.52 4.09 -9.12
CA SER A 139 9.77 5.15 -10.10
C SER A 139 9.28 6.51 -9.59
N ARG A 140 10.12 7.52 -9.67
CA ARG A 140 9.87 8.85 -9.10
C ARG A 140 9.41 9.88 -10.13
N GLY A 141 9.06 9.43 -11.33
CA GLY A 141 8.67 10.31 -12.43
C GLY A 141 9.86 10.97 -13.12
N TRP A 142 9.64 12.17 -13.67
CA TRP A 142 10.65 12.90 -14.44
C TRP A 142 11.44 13.87 -13.56
N LEU A 143 12.78 13.71 -13.55
CA LEU A 143 13.72 14.57 -12.82
C LEU A 143 13.39 14.69 -11.32
N PRO A 144 13.32 13.57 -10.59
CA PRO A 144 12.77 13.54 -9.25
C PRO A 144 13.61 14.31 -8.23
N ASP A 145 14.94 14.25 -8.34
CA ASP A 145 15.87 14.83 -7.38
C ASP A 145 16.36 16.22 -7.80
N GLU A 146 15.96 16.69 -8.99
CA GLU A 146 16.27 18.03 -9.44
C GLU A 146 15.45 19.08 -8.68
N ASN A 147 16.05 20.22 -8.38
CA ASN A 147 15.38 21.34 -7.74
C ASN A 147 14.53 22.15 -8.76
N LEU A 148 13.59 21.47 -9.39
CA LEU A 148 12.63 22.04 -10.33
C LEU A 148 11.28 22.24 -9.66
N SER A 149 10.53 23.24 -10.16
CA SER A 149 9.13 23.43 -9.82
C SER A 149 8.34 22.11 -9.94
N PRO A 150 7.53 21.73 -8.92
CA PRO A 150 6.65 20.56 -9.01
C PRO A 150 5.73 20.59 -10.24
N TYR A 151 5.28 21.78 -10.65
CA TYR A 151 4.46 21.95 -11.86
C TYR A 151 5.21 21.58 -13.14
N LEU A 152 6.50 21.90 -13.21
CA LEU A 152 7.32 21.55 -14.37
C LEU A 152 7.56 20.04 -14.44
N LYS A 153 7.83 19.41 -13.29
CA LYS A 153 7.95 17.94 -13.22
C LYS A 153 6.65 17.26 -13.65
N LEU A 154 5.51 17.74 -13.15
CA LEU A 154 4.19 17.24 -13.55
C LEU A 154 3.95 17.45 -15.05
N PHE A 155 4.24 18.64 -15.58
CA PHE A 155 4.11 18.94 -17.00
C PHE A 155 4.91 17.95 -17.85
N GLY A 156 6.19 17.71 -17.53
CA GLY A 156 6.99 16.72 -18.27
C GLY A 156 6.44 15.29 -18.16
N MET A 157 5.92 14.90 -17.00
CA MET A 157 5.24 13.60 -16.87
C MET A 157 3.98 13.50 -17.73
N LEU A 158 3.22 14.59 -17.91
CA LEU A 158 2.08 14.61 -18.83
C LEU A 158 2.50 14.36 -20.29
N PHE A 159 3.70 14.79 -20.69
CA PHE A 159 4.30 14.46 -21.99
C PHE A 159 4.99 13.08 -22.02
N GLY A 160 4.81 12.26 -20.98
CA GLY A 160 5.34 10.91 -20.91
C GLY A 160 6.83 10.84 -20.54
N LEU A 161 7.44 11.93 -20.09
CA LEU A 161 8.78 11.90 -19.55
C LEU A 161 8.77 11.22 -18.18
N GLY A 162 9.71 10.31 -17.92
CA GLY A 162 9.72 9.50 -16.70
C GLY A 162 8.68 8.38 -16.74
N ALA A 163 7.56 8.53 -16.03
CA ALA A 163 6.49 7.53 -15.99
C ALA A 163 5.61 7.62 -17.25
N GLY A 164 5.94 6.82 -18.26
CA GLY A 164 5.15 6.72 -19.49
C GLY A 164 3.69 6.33 -19.20
N GLY A 165 2.74 6.97 -19.88
CA GLY A 165 1.30 6.68 -19.72
C GLY A 165 0.59 7.44 -18.60
N THR A 166 1.24 8.46 -18.00
CA THR A 166 0.62 9.31 -16.97
C THR A 166 -0.66 9.98 -17.46
N LEU A 167 -0.63 10.68 -18.61
CA LEU A 167 -1.80 11.40 -19.12
C LEU A 167 -2.99 10.47 -19.44
N PRO A 168 -2.84 9.33 -20.16
CA PRO A 168 -3.91 8.35 -20.32
C PRO A 168 -4.46 7.82 -19.00
N SER A 169 -3.60 7.55 -18.01
CA SER A 169 -4.03 7.04 -16.69
C SER A 169 -4.83 8.09 -15.92
N VAL A 170 -4.41 9.35 -15.97
CA VAL A 170 -5.12 10.49 -15.37
C VAL A 170 -6.47 10.70 -16.05
N ILE A 171 -6.51 10.70 -17.40
CA ILE A 171 -7.77 10.84 -18.16
C ILE A 171 -8.71 9.67 -17.85
N ALA A 172 -8.20 8.44 -17.83
CA ALA A 172 -8.99 7.27 -17.48
C ALA A 172 -9.55 7.37 -16.05
N GLY A 173 -8.74 7.83 -15.10
CA GLY A 173 -9.16 8.11 -13.72
C GLY A 173 -10.22 9.20 -13.60
N TYR A 174 -10.23 10.21 -14.48
CA TYR A 174 -11.29 11.21 -14.53
C TYR A 174 -12.58 10.73 -15.20
N ILE A 175 -12.47 9.88 -16.23
CA ILE A 175 -13.63 9.37 -16.97
C ILE A 175 -14.39 8.35 -16.15
N GLY A 176 -13.67 7.39 -15.58
CA GLY A 176 -14.26 6.39 -14.73
C GLY A 176 -14.82 5.16 -15.38
N ASN A 177 -15.19 4.19 -14.52
CA ASN A 177 -16.01 3.07 -14.91
C ASN A 177 -17.42 3.23 -14.32
N PRO A 178 -18.41 3.66 -15.11
CA PRO A 178 -19.78 3.77 -14.63
C PRO A 178 -20.42 2.40 -14.32
N TRP A 179 -19.79 1.29 -14.74
CA TRP A 179 -20.27 -0.08 -14.55
C TRP A 179 -19.47 -0.89 -13.52
N GLY A 180 -18.46 -0.28 -12.87
CA GLY A 180 -17.69 -0.96 -11.83
C GLY A 180 -18.48 -1.08 -10.53
N THR A 181 -18.56 -2.29 -9.96
CA THR A 181 -19.04 -2.46 -8.59
C THR A 181 -18.01 -1.84 -7.65
N ALA A 182 -18.44 -0.88 -6.84
CA ALA A 182 -17.56 -0.08 -6.01
C ALA A 182 -17.96 -0.20 -4.54
N ASP A 183 -18.08 -1.43 -4.08
CA ASP A 183 -18.56 -1.83 -2.75
C ASP A 183 -17.72 -1.17 -1.64
N TRP A 184 -16.43 -0.93 -1.92
CA TRP A 184 -15.53 -0.16 -1.05
C TRP A 184 -15.94 1.31 -0.91
N ILE A 185 -16.53 1.93 -1.94
CA ILE A 185 -17.08 3.29 -1.88
C ILE A 185 -18.27 3.32 -0.94
N GLU A 186 -19.21 2.36 -1.07
CA GLU A 186 -20.34 2.26 -0.16
C GLU A 186 -19.90 2.05 1.28
N SER A 187 -18.90 1.18 1.49
CA SER A 187 -18.29 0.95 2.79
C SER A 187 -17.62 2.20 3.37
N ALA A 188 -16.90 2.97 2.55
CA ALA A 188 -16.27 4.23 2.96
C ALA A 188 -17.31 5.32 3.26
N LEU A 189 -18.40 5.37 2.51
CA LEU A 189 -19.50 6.30 2.74
C LEU A 189 -20.26 5.97 4.01
N ALA A 190 -20.62 4.71 4.22
CA ALA A 190 -21.27 4.25 5.44
C ALA A 190 -20.42 4.56 6.67
N GLN A 191 -19.11 4.30 6.57
CA GLN A 191 -18.16 4.63 7.63
C GLN A 191 -18.11 6.14 7.92
N GLY A 192 -17.98 6.98 6.91
CA GLY A 192 -17.94 8.42 7.14
C GLY A 192 -19.29 9.02 7.58
N GLN A 193 -20.43 8.44 7.18
CA GLN A 193 -21.75 8.81 7.69
C GLN A 193 -21.89 8.45 9.17
N ALA A 194 -21.49 7.23 9.56
CA ALA A 194 -21.49 6.79 10.97
C ALA A 194 -20.60 7.68 11.85
N ALA A 195 -19.49 8.17 11.31
CA ALA A 195 -18.58 9.10 11.97
C ALA A 195 -19.04 10.58 11.92
N GLY A 196 -20.21 10.88 11.35
CA GLY A 196 -20.74 12.25 11.22
C GLY A 196 -19.96 13.15 10.26
N ARG A 197 -19.14 12.58 9.37
CA ARG A 197 -18.31 13.31 8.39
C ARG A 197 -19.03 13.54 7.07
N TRP A 198 -19.99 12.70 6.72
CA TRP A 198 -20.81 12.83 5.53
C TRP A 198 -22.29 13.03 5.87
N PRO A 199 -23.06 13.72 5.01
CA PRO A 199 -24.52 13.78 5.15
C PRO A 199 -25.15 12.39 5.17
N ASN A 200 -26.15 12.19 6.04
CA ASN A 200 -26.91 10.94 6.15
C ASN A 200 -27.94 10.72 5.01
N THR A 201 -27.78 11.43 3.90
CA THR A 201 -28.71 11.39 2.74
C THR A 201 -28.27 10.44 1.64
N ALA A 202 -26.99 10.05 1.60
CA ALA A 202 -26.43 9.23 0.52
C ALA A 202 -26.79 7.75 0.66
N LEU A 203 -26.60 7.18 1.85
CA LEU A 203 -26.97 5.81 2.18
C LEU A 203 -27.95 5.79 3.35
N LYS A 204 -28.86 4.82 3.34
CA LYS A 204 -29.67 4.43 4.49
C LYS A 204 -29.00 3.22 5.15
N LEU A 205 -28.61 3.37 6.40
CA LEU A 205 -28.02 2.30 7.19
C LEU A 205 -29.08 1.69 8.14
N ASP A 206 -28.96 0.39 8.44
CA ASP A 206 -29.74 -0.25 9.51
C ASP A 206 -29.09 -0.06 10.89
N GLU A 207 -29.68 -0.67 11.93
CA GLU A 207 -29.17 -0.63 13.31
C GLU A 207 -27.77 -1.25 13.47
N SER A 208 -27.36 -2.13 12.55
CA SER A 208 -26.02 -2.73 12.54
C SER A 208 -24.98 -1.89 11.77
N GLY A 209 -25.42 -0.83 11.10
CA GLY A 209 -24.59 -0.02 10.22
C GLY A 209 -24.44 -0.57 8.80
N ALA A 210 -25.21 -1.60 8.43
CA ALA A 210 -25.20 -2.16 7.08
C ALA A 210 -26.03 -1.31 6.12
N VAL A 211 -25.62 -1.26 4.85
CA VAL A 211 -26.28 -0.46 3.80
C VAL A 211 -27.58 -1.15 3.38
N VAL A 212 -28.72 -0.49 3.62
CA VAL A 212 -30.07 -0.96 3.26
C VAL A 212 -30.51 -0.40 1.92
N SER A 213 -30.20 0.86 1.65
CA SER A 213 -30.47 1.50 0.37
C SER A 213 -29.40 2.52 0.02
N ASN A 214 -29.10 2.61 -1.26
CA ASN A 214 -28.14 3.54 -1.83
C ASN A 214 -28.90 4.59 -2.66
N SER A 215 -29.02 5.80 -2.12
CA SER A 215 -29.62 6.97 -2.77
C SER A 215 -28.54 7.90 -3.33
N PHE A 216 -27.35 7.38 -3.62
CA PHE A 216 -26.24 8.18 -4.14
C PHE A 216 -26.62 8.92 -5.43
N ASP A 217 -27.38 8.27 -6.30
CA ASP A 217 -27.88 8.87 -7.54
C ASP A 217 -29.00 9.91 -7.32
N GLU A 218 -29.49 10.06 -6.09
CA GLU A 218 -30.51 11.05 -5.73
C GLU A 218 -29.90 12.29 -5.06
N LEU A 219 -28.59 12.28 -4.78
CA LEU A 219 -27.90 13.43 -4.20
C LEU A 219 -27.94 14.64 -5.15
N PRO A 220 -28.12 15.87 -4.61
CA PRO A 220 -28.09 17.07 -5.42
C PRO A 220 -26.73 17.22 -6.09
N LEU A 221 -26.75 17.69 -7.34
CA LEU A 221 -25.55 18.04 -8.09
C LEU A 221 -24.83 19.20 -7.39
N VAL A 222 -23.50 19.15 -7.34
CA VAL A 222 -22.69 20.19 -6.68
C VAL A 222 -22.44 21.33 -7.65
N GLY A 223 -23.08 22.48 -7.39
CA GLY A 223 -22.87 23.70 -8.17
C GLY A 223 -23.20 23.54 -9.66
N SER A 224 -22.47 24.27 -10.52
CA SER A 224 -22.62 24.22 -11.97
C SER A 224 -21.89 23.05 -12.64
N TRP A 225 -21.22 22.19 -11.87
CA TRP A 225 -20.40 21.10 -12.39
C TRP A 225 -21.20 19.92 -12.94
N GLY A 226 -22.48 19.80 -12.60
CA GLY A 226 -23.33 18.70 -13.08
C GLY A 226 -22.85 17.32 -12.62
N ARG A 227 -22.08 17.27 -11.51
CA ARG A 227 -21.56 16.04 -10.90
C ARG A 227 -21.95 15.96 -9.43
N ARG A 228 -22.13 14.75 -8.91
CA ARG A 228 -22.39 14.49 -7.49
C ARG A 228 -21.05 14.43 -6.72
N PRO A 229 -21.02 14.75 -5.40
CA PRO A 229 -19.78 14.90 -4.63
C PRO A 229 -18.80 13.71 -4.70
N LEU A 230 -19.28 12.50 -5.02
CA LEU A 230 -18.46 11.28 -5.05
C LEU A 230 -18.51 10.53 -6.39
N GLU A 231 -19.08 11.14 -7.44
CA GLU A 231 -19.03 10.56 -8.80
C GLU A 231 -17.60 10.48 -9.32
N LEU A 232 -16.72 11.38 -8.86
CA LEU A 232 -15.29 11.38 -9.16
C LEU A 232 -14.56 10.16 -8.55
N VAL A 233 -15.06 9.60 -7.44
CA VAL A 233 -14.44 8.45 -6.76
C VAL A 233 -14.74 7.14 -7.51
N ARG A 234 -15.93 7.03 -8.12
CA ARG A 234 -16.29 5.88 -9.00
C ARG A 234 -15.37 5.80 -10.22
N ALA A 235 -14.65 6.89 -10.52
CA ALA A 235 -13.84 7.01 -11.71
C ALA A 235 -12.44 6.35 -11.66
N HIS A 236 -11.97 5.88 -10.50
CA HIS A 236 -10.63 5.32 -10.35
C HIS A 236 -10.58 3.77 -10.36
N THR A 237 -11.59 3.10 -10.93
CA THR A 237 -11.83 1.66 -10.73
C THR A 237 -11.20 0.70 -11.76
N HIS A 238 -10.58 1.17 -12.86
CA HIS A 238 -10.13 0.26 -13.94
C HIS A 238 -8.63 -0.11 -13.98
N HIS A 239 -7.77 0.51 -13.17
CA HIS A 239 -6.33 0.16 -13.12
C HIS A 239 -5.85 -0.04 -11.68
N SER A 240 -6.34 -1.10 -11.03
CA SER A 240 -5.54 -1.72 -9.98
C SER A 240 -4.51 -2.63 -10.67
N PRO A 241 -3.19 -2.37 -10.56
CA PRO A 241 -2.17 -3.25 -11.09
C PRO A 241 -2.03 -4.46 -10.15
N PHE A 242 -3.05 -5.31 -10.12
CA PHE A 242 -2.90 -6.68 -9.63
C PHE A 242 -2.52 -7.64 -10.78
N THR A 243 -1.89 -7.14 -11.83
CA THR A 243 -0.95 -7.96 -12.59
C THR A 243 0.33 -8.04 -11.75
N PRO A 244 0.69 -9.20 -11.17
CA PRO A 244 2.01 -9.37 -10.62
C PRO A 244 3.00 -9.03 -11.73
N PHE A 245 3.89 -8.08 -11.46
CA PHE A 245 5.09 -7.90 -12.27
C PHE A 245 5.84 -9.23 -12.23
N SER A 246 5.59 -10.04 -13.25
CA SER A 246 6.37 -11.24 -13.53
C SER A 246 7.64 -10.70 -14.18
N ALA A 247 8.58 -10.25 -13.34
CA ALA A 247 9.93 -10.09 -13.82
C ALA A 247 10.38 -11.49 -14.32
N PRO A 248 10.87 -11.60 -15.56
CA PRO A 248 11.38 -12.87 -16.04
C PRO A 248 12.51 -13.36 -15.11
N LEU A 249 12.43 -14.66 -14.80
CA LEU A 249 13.39 -15.42 -13.98
C LEU A 249 14.82 -15.32 -14.50
#